data_AF-A0A5P8WI42-F1
#
_entry.id   AF-A0A5P8WI42-F1
#
_cell.length_a   1.000
_cell.length_b   1.000
_cell.length_c   1.000
_cell.angle_alpha   90.00
_cell.angle_beta   90.00
_cell.angle_gamma   90.00
#
_symmetry.space_group_name_H-M   'P 1'
#
loop_
_entity.id
_entity.type
_entity.pdbx_description
1 polymer ?
#
loop_
_entity_poly.entity_id
_entity_poly.type
_entity_poly.pdbx_seq_one_letter_code
_entity_poly.pdbx_strand_id
1 'polypeptide(L)'
;MSNTGRKKKLASFNCDQKMWEQFIARCNSKGTTATATLLEFIDLYLGDSQDKVDAISGNDLDERLDSKIKASVEKYLAVSDKSHSNPTNETIRAICERLDKLESQLSSESNRNQTTAIYNLSDLEEKIEGMCARMTQLAEAIIKILSLSQQPTKAGTEIVLQ
;
A
#
# COMPACT_ATOMS: atom_id res chain seq x y z
N MET A 1 -0.27 74.75 -16.68
CA MET A 1 -1.11 73.68 -16.12
C MET A 1 -0.39 72.35 -16.34
N SER A 2 0.23 71.80 -15.30
CA SER A 2 1.12 70.63 -15.40
C SER A 2 0.34 69.35 -15.66
N ASN A 3 0.79 68.60 -16.66
CA ASN A 3 0.15 67.38 -17.21
C ASN A 3 0.40 66.14 -16.33
N THR A 4 0.24 66.28 -15.01
CA THR A 4 0.54 65.24 -14.01
C THR A 4 -0.63 64.27 -13.86
N GLY A 5 -0.97 63.52 -14.91
CA GLY A 5 -2.07 62.54 -14.83
C GLY A 5 -2.13 61.49 -15.93
N ARG A 6 -1.57 61.73 -17.11
CA ARG A 6 -1.81 60.85 -18.29
C ARG A 6 -0.93 59.58 -18.38
N LYS A 7 0.03 59.35 -17.48
CA LYS A 7 0.98 58.22 -17.57
C LYS A 7 1.09 57.35 -16.31
N LYS A 8 0.24 57.51 -15.30
CA LYS A 8 0.26 56.64 -14.12
C LYS A 8 -0.69 55.47 -14.34
N LYS A 9 -0.15 54.26 -14.54
CA LYS A 9 -0.95 53.03 -14.54
C LYS A 9 -1.42 52.81 -13.10
N LEU A 10 -2.72 52.99 -12.85
CA LEU A 10 -3.33 52.61 -11.58
C LEU A 10 -3.37 51.08 -11.54
N ALA A 11 -2.72 50.49 -10.53
CA ALA A 11 -2.82 49.07 -10.27
C ALA A 11 -4.09 48.81 -9.46
N SER A 12 -4.89 47.83 -9.89
CA SER A 12 -5.99 47.30 -9.09
C SER A 12 -5.53 46.02 -8.41
N PHE A 13 -5.73 45.94 -7.09
CA PHE A 13 -5.44 44.75 -6.30
C PHE A 13 -6.75 44.12 -5.87
N ASN A 14 -6.89 42.81 -6.03
CA ASN A 14 -8.00 42.09 -5.44
C ASN A 14 -7.69 41.87 -3.96
N CYS A 15 -8.44 42.50 -3.07
CA CYS A 15 -8.26 42.43 -1.63
C CYS A 15 -9.60 42.10 -0.96
N ASP A 16 -9.56 41.26 0.07
CA ASP A 16 -10.74 40.99 0.89
C ASP A 16 -11.23 42.28 1.56
N GLN A 17 -12.55 42.49 1.55
CA GLN A 17 -13.17 43.74 2.03
C GLN A 17 -12.81 44.04 3.49
N LYS A 18 -12.84 43.02 4.35
CA LYS A 18 -12.53 43.18 5.78
C LYS A 18 -11.05 43.48 6.00
N MET A 19 -10.19 42.83 5.23
CA MET A 19 -8.75 43.11 5.26
C MET A 19 -8.45 44.54 4.78
N TRP A 20 -9.11 45.00 3.72
CA TRP A 20 -8.96 46.35 3.18
C TRP A 20 -9.39 47.43 4.18
N GLU A 21 -10.55 47.25 4.83
CA GLU A 21 -11.03 48.19 5.85
C GLU A 21 -10.07 48.32 7.03
N GLN A 22 -9.52 47.19 7.52
CA GLN A 22 -8.52 47.20 8.59
C GLN A 22 -7.22 47.89 8.16
N PHE A 23 -6.78 47.63 6.93
CA PHE A 23 -5.60 48.27 6.36
C PHE A 23 -5.77 49.79 6.26
N ILE A 24 -6.91 50.26 5.77
CA ILE A 24 -7.24 51.69 5.68
C ILE A 24 -7.32 52.33 7.07
N ALA A 25 -7.97 51.68 8.03
CA ALA A 25 -8.03 52.18 9.40
C ALA A 25 -6.63 52.36 10.01
N ARG A 26 -5.71 51.42 9.76
CA ARG A 26 -4.31 51.52 10.19
C ARG A 26 -3.53 52.63 9.47
N CYS A 27 -3.78 52.84 8.18
CA CYS A 27 -3.15 53.95 7.46
C CYS A 27 -3.58 55.30 8.06
N ASN A 28 -4.88 55.45 8.33
CA ASN A 28 -5.45 56.66 8.91
C ASN A 28 -4.96 56.91 10.33
N SER A 29 -4.82 55.88 11.17
CA SER A 29 -4.30 56.05 12.54
C SER A 29 -2.84 56.48 12.59
N LYS A 30 -2.04 56.10 11.57
CA LYS A 30 -0.66 56.55 11.40
C LYS A 30 -0.53 57.90 10.66
N GLY A 31 -1.64 58.50 10.22
CA GLY A 31 -1.64 59.73 9.43
C GLY A 31 -1.06 59.56 8.01
N THR A 32 -1.10 58.34 7.47
CA THR A 32 -0.54 57.98 6.17
C THR A 32 -1.65 57.62 5.17
N THR A 33 -1.31 57.54 3.88
CA THR A 33 -2.24 57.03 2.86
C THR A 33 -1.89 55.59 2.50
N ALA A 34 -2.89 54.80 2.10
CA ALA A 34 -2.70 53.43 1.63
C ALA A 34 -1.60 53.31 0.57
N THR A 35 -1.57 54.25 -0.40
CA THR A 35 -0.54 54.28 -1.44
C THR A 35 0.85 54.54 -0.88
N ALA A 36 1.01 55.46 0.07
CA ALA A 36 2.30 55.72 0.71
C ALA A 36 2.79 54.50 1.51
N THR A 37 1.90 53.89 2.29
CA THR A 37 2.19 52.67 3.08
C THR A 37 2.56 51.49 2.19
N LEU A 38 1.87 51.30 1.06
CA LEU A 38 2.20 50.23 0.10
C LEU A 38 3.54 50.50 -0.60
N LEU A 39 3.85 51.74 -0.97
CA LEU A 39 5.12 52.09 -1.58
C LEU A 39 6.29 51.89 -0.61
N GLU A 40 6.12 52.30 0.65
CA GLU A 40 7.11 52.08 1.70
C GLU A 40 7.33 50.58 1.94
N PHE A 41 6.25 49.79 1.99
CA PHE A 41 6.36 48.34 2.15
C PHE A 41 7.05 47.68 0.95
N ILE A 42 6.73 48.08 -0.28
CA ILE A 42 7.40 47.57 -1.49
C ILE A 42 8.89 47.93 -1.48
N ASP A 43 9.25 49.15 -1.06
CA ASP A 43 10.64 49.59 -0.97
C ASP A 43 11.41 48.81 0.11
N LEU A 44 10.79 48.56 1.27
CA LEU A 44 11.36 47.71 2.32
C LEU A 44 11.51 46.24 1.89
N TYR A 45 10.55 45.73 1.12
CA TYR A 45 10.54 44.34 0.64
C TYR A 45 11.54 44.11 -0.49
N LEU A 46 11.74 45.10 -1.36
CA LEU A 46 12.73 45.04 -2.44
C LEU A 46 14.13 45.45 -2.00
N GLY A 47 14.27 46.15 -0.88
CA GLY A 47 15.54 46.44 -0.23
C GLY A 47 16.08 45.25 0.57
N ASP A 48 17.39 45.23 0.82
CA ASP A 48 18.11 44.16 1.54
C ASP A 48 17.86 44.19 3.08
N SER A 49 16.69 44.69 3.50
CA SER A 49 16.36 45.02 4.90
C SER A 49 15.12 44.25 5.38
N GLN A 50 15.09 42.95 5.13
CA GLN A 50 14.01 42.05 5.55
C GLN A 50 13.86 42.00 7.08
N ASP A 51 14.94 42.20 7.83
CA ASP A 51 14.97 42.26 9.31
C ASP A 51 14.08 43.37 9.91
N LYS A 52 13.72 44.41 9.14
CA LYS A 52 12.86 45.51 9.62
C LYS A 52 11.37 45.28 9.36
N VAL A 53 11.03 44.29 8.52
CA VAL A 53 9.64 43.95 8.19
C VAL A 53 8.99 43.22 9.38
N ASP A 54 9.74 42.37 10.08
CA ASP A 54 9.27 41.65 11.27
C ASP A 54 8.96 42.58 12.44
N ALA A 55 9.72 43.67 12.60
CA ALA A 55 9.47 44.67 13.64
C ALA A 55 8.14 45.44 13.46
N ILE A 56 7.58 45.47 12.24
CA ILE A 56 6.28 46.10 11.94
C ILE A 56 5.12 45.14 12.23
N SER A 57 5.38 43.82 12.19
CA SER A 57 4.45 42.78 12.58
C SER A 57 4.42 42.66 14.11
N GLY A 58 3.83 43.66 14.77
CA GLY A 58 3.85 43.81 16.22
C GLY A 58 3.60 42.51 17.01
N ASN A 59 4.41 42.33 18.07
CA ASN A 59 4.47 41.19 18.99
C ASN A 59 3.11 40.67 19.52
N ASP A 60 2.05 41.48 19.42
CA ASP A 60 0.67 41.13 19.82
C ASP A 60 0.03 40.05 18.91
N LEU A 61 0.47 39.95 17.65
CA LEU A 61 0.04 38.87 16.75
C LEU A 61 0.65 37.52 17.14
N ASP A 62 1.87 37.54 17.64
CA ASP A 62 2.64 36.36 18.03
C ASP A 62 2.04 35.74 19.28
N GLU A 63 1.78 36.54 20.32
CA GLU A 63 1.16 36.07 21.58
C GLU A 63 -0.28 35.53 21.38
N ARG A 64 -1.04 36.17 20.48
CA ARG A 64 -2.40 35.71 20.12
C ARG A 64 -2.38 34.44 19.28
N LEU A 65 -1.37 34.28 18.42
CA LEU A 65 -1.19 33.07 17.61
C LEU A 65 -0.73 31.92 18.50
N ASP A 66 0.24 32.14 19.38
CA ASP A 66 0.71 31.18 20.38
C ASP A 66 -0.42 30.71 21.29
N SER A 67 -1.25 31.64 21.78
CA SER A 67 -2.42 31.29 22.58
C SER A 67 -3.42 30.40 21.82
N LYS A 68 -3.60 30.65 20.52
CA LYS A 68 -4.46 29.82 19.67
C LYS A 68 -3.83 28.46 19.35
N ILE A 69 -2.53 28.41 19.09
CA ILE A 69 -1.79 27.17 18.86
C ILE A 69 -1.86 26.32 20.12
N LYS A 70 -1.57 26.89 21.29
CA LYS A 70 -1.66 26.21 22.59
C LYS A 70 -3.05 25.64 22.84
N ALA A 71 -4.11 26.44 22.68
CA ALA A 71 -5.48 25.97 22.87
C ALA A 71 -5.88 24.88 21.86
N SER A 72 -5.37 24.95 20.62
CA SER A 72 -5.59 23.91 19.62
C SER A 72 -4.89 22.61 20.03
N VAL A 73 -3.63 22.67 20.43
CA VAL A 73 -2.83 21.52 20.88
C VAL A 73 -3.46 20.86 22.11
N GLU A 74 -3.85 21.63 23.13
CA GLU A 74 -4.52 21.11 24.33
C GLU A 74 -5.83 20.40 23.98
N LYS A 75 -6.61 20.95 23.05
CA LYS A 75 -7.84 20.32 22.55
C LYS A 75 -7.56 19.00 21.83
N TYR A 76 -6.50 18.93 21.02
CA TYR A 76 -6.11 17.69 20.35
C TYR A 76 -5.63 16.63 21.34
N LEU A 77 -4.85 17.01 22.35
CA LEU A 77 -4.37 16.09 23.39
C LEU A 77 -5.51 15.51 24.24
N ALA A 78 -6.46 16.36 24.65
CA ALA A 78 -7.64 15.92 25.40
C ALA A 78 -8.55 14.95 24.60
N VAL A 79 -8.49 15.01 23.27
CA VAL A 79 -9.24 14.10 22.38
C VAL A 79 -8.45 12.81 22.11
N SER A 80 -7.12 12.88 21.97
CA SER A 80 -6.27 11.68 21.78
C SER A 80 -6.29 10.75 22.99
N ASP A 81 -6.37 11.29 24.21
CA ASP A 81 -6.46 10.51 25.45
C ASP A 81 -7.75 9.66 25.55
N LYS A 82 -8.78 9.97 24.76
CA LYS A 82 -10.04 9.19 24.70
C LYS A 82 -10.10 8.18 23.56
N SER A 83 -9.19 8.27 22.58
CA SER A 83 -9.29 7.53 21.32
C SER A 83 -8.12 6.58 21.04
N HIS A 84 -7.04 6.67 21.81
CA HIS A 84 -5.96 5.68 21.83
C HIS A 84 -5.92 4.97 23.18
N SER A 85 -6.85 4.05 23.41
CA SER A 85 -6.54 2.97 24.35
C SER A 85 -5.35 2.22 23.73
N ASN A 86 -4.16 2.41 24.30
CA ASN A 86 -3.02 1.55 24.00
C ASN A 86 -3.54 0.10 24.06
N PRO A 87 -3.26 -0.76 23.06
CA PRO A 87 -3.71 -2.14 23.12
C PRO A 87 -3.24 -2.70 24.45
N THR A 88 -4.19 -3.04 25.32
CA THR A 88 -3.87 -3.51 26.66
C THR A 88 -3.00 -4.75 26.53
N ASN A 89 -2.14 -5.02 27.52
CA ASN A 89 -1.34 -6.25 27.53
C ASN A 89 -2.23 -7.50 27.35
N GLU A 90 -3.49 -7.44 27.79
CA GLU A 90 -4.50 -8.47 27.53
C GLU A 90 -4.89 -8.60 26.06
N THR A 91 -5.05 -7.49 25.34
CA THR A 91 -5.33 -7.48 23.90
C THR A 91 -4.15 -8.05 23.11
N ILE A 92 -2.92 -7.65 23.46
CA ILE A 92 -1.70 -8.17 22.84
C ILE A 92 -1.58 -9.68 23.11
N ARG A 93 -1.82 -10.13 24.35
CA ARG A 93 -1.82 -11.55 24.71
C ARG A 93 -2.87 -12.35 23.93
N ALA A 94 -4.09 -11.82 23.80
CA ALA A 94 -5.15 -12.46 23.04
C ALA A 94 -4.82 -12.55 21.54
N ILE A 95 -4.09 -11.58 20.99
CA ILE A 95 -3.59 -11.64 19.61
C ILE A 95 -2.53 -12.74 19.47
N CYS A 96 -1.55 -12.80 20.37
CA CYS A 96 -0.52 -13.85 20.37
C CYS A 96 -1.14 -15.25 20.47
N GLU A 97 -2.05 -15.49 21.40
CA GLU A 97 -2.74 -16.79 21.56
C GLU A 97 -3.52 -17.20 20.30
N ARG A 98 -4.11 -16.22 19.58
CA ARG A 98 -4.81 -16.50 18.31
C ARG A 98 -3.83 -16.82 17.18
N LEU A 99 -2.67 -16.18 17.12
CA LEU A 99 -1.64 -16.47 16.14
C LEU A 99 -1.07 -17.88 16.34
N ASP A 100 -0.73 -18.24 17.58
CA ASP A 100 -0.21 -19.57 17.93
C ASP A 100 -1.22 -20.67 17.54
N LYS A 101 -2.51 -20.42 17.79
CA LYS A 101 -3.57 -21.34 17.41
C LYS A 101 -3.69 -21.50 15.89
N LEU A 102 -3.61 -20.41 15.12
CA LEU A 102 -3.67 -20.46 13.67
C LEU A 102 -2.46 -21.20 13.07
N GLU A 103 -1.27 -20.97 13.62
CA GLU A 103 -0.04 -21.65 13.21
C GLU A 103 -0.12 -23.17 13.49
N SER A 104 -0.60 -23.54 14.68
CA SER A 104 -0.84 -24.94 15.04
C SER A 104 -1.84 -25.62 14.10
N GLN A 105 -2.95 -24.93 13.77
CA GLN A 105 -3.95 -25.44 12.83
C GLN A 105 -3.36 -25.67 11.44
N LEU A 106 -2.63 -24.68 10.90
CA LEU A 106 -2.01 -24.77 9.58
C LEU A 106 -0.99 -25.91 9.51
N SER A 107 -0.16 -26.07 10.55
CA SER A 107 0.83 -27.14 10.65
C SER A 107 0.17 -28.52 10.71
N SER A 108 -0.91 -28.66 11.49
CA SER A 108 -1.65 -29.93 11.60
C SER A 108 -2.36 -30.33 10.30
N GLU A 109 -2.95 -29.35 9.60
CA GLU A 109 -3.66 -29.56 8.34
C GLU A 109 -2.69 -29.90 7.20
N SER A 110 -1.54 -29.22 7.14
CA SER A 110 -0.47 -29.51 6.19
C SER A 110 0.04 -30.96 6.34
N ASN A 111 0.29 -31.41 7.57
CA ASN A 111 0.75 -32.77 7.84
C ASN A 111 -0.27 -33.84 7.44
N ARG A 112 -1.56 -33.62 7.67
CA ARG A 112 -2.63 -34.57 7.28
C ARG A 112 -2.74 -34.71 5.77
N ASN A 113 -2.73 -33.58 5.06
CA ASN A 113 -2.83 -33.55 3.60
C ASN A 113 -1.59 -34.16 2.94
N GLN A 114 -0.39 -33.89 3.47
CA GLN A 114 0.85 -34.52 3.01
C GLN A 114 0.84 -36.04 3.22
N THR A 115 0.41 -36.51 4.41
CA THR A 115 0.35 -37.95 4.71
C THR A 115 -0.62 -38.69 3.78
N THR A 116 -1.78 -38.07 3.50
CA THR A 116 -2.78 -38.62 2.59
C THR A 116 -2.27 -38.67 1.14
N ALA A 117 -1.58 -37.61 0.70
CA ALA A 117 -0.98 -37.56 -0.63
C ALA A 117 0.11 -38.62 -0.83
N ILE A 118 0.96 -38.84 0.18
CA ILE A 118 2.01 -39.87 0.15
C ILE A 118 1.39 -41.27 0.03
N TYR A 119 0.38 -41.58 0.85
CA TYR A 119 -0.29 -42.89 0.81
C TYR A 119 -0.92 -43.18 -0.56
N ASN A 120 -1.62 -42.20 -1.13
CA ASN A 120 -2.23 -42.34 -2.46
C ASN A 120 -1.17 -42.53 -3.57
N LEU A 121 0.01 -41.93 -3.42
CA LEU A 121 1.09 -42.05 -4.39
C LEU A 121 1.73 -43.44 -4.35
N SER A 122 1.93 -44.01 -3.16
CA SER A 122 2.41 -45.38 -3.01
C SER A 122 1.41 -46.43 -3.55
N ASP A 123 0.12 -46.25 -3.30
CA ASP A 123 -0.93 -47.15 -3.84
C ASP A 123 -0.98 -47.09 -5.38
N LEU A 124 -0.77 -45.91 -5.95
CA LEU A 124 -0.69 -45.72 -7.39
C LEU A 124 0.57 -46.36 -8.00
N GLU A 125 1.71 -46.23 -7.32
CA GLU A 125 2.99 -46.84 -7.73
C GLU A 125 2.87 -48.37 -7.78
N GLU A 126 2.31 -48.99 -6.73
CA GLU A 126 2.05 -50.44 -6.69
C GLU A 126 1.12 -50.89 -7.82
N LYS A 127 0.07 -50.11 -8.10
CA LYS A 127 -0.87 -50.41 -9.19
C LYS A 127 -0.22 -50.33 -10.57
N ILE A 128 0.67 -49.36 -10.79
CA ILE A 128 1.45 -49.22 -12.04
C ILE A 128 2.40 -50.41 -12.19
N GLU A 129 3.10 -50.81 -11.14
CA GLU A 129 3.99 -51.96 -11.17
C GLU A 129 3.25 -53.26 -11.51
N GLY A 130 2.06 -53.48 -10.91
CA GLY A 130 1.19 -54.61 -11.25
C GLY A 130 0.65 -54.55 -12.69
N MET A 131 0.41 -53.36 -13.25
CA MET A 131 0.08 -53.21 -14.67
C MET A 131 1.25 -53.57 -15.58
N CYS A 132 2.46 -53.09 -15.28
CA CYS A 132 3.67 -53.43 -16.01
C CYS A 132 3.91 -54.94 -16.02
N ALA A 133 3.80 -55.61 -14.87
CA ALA A 133 3.99 -57.06 -14.78
C ALA A 133 3.01 -57.84 -15.68
N ARG A 134 1.72 -57.47 -15.65
CA ARG A 134 0.70 -58.08 -16.52
C ARG A 134 0.96 -57.82 -18.01
N MET A 135 1.42 -56.63 -18.35
CA MET A 135 1.73 -56.25 -19.72
C MET A 135 2.94 -57.02 -20.25
N THR A 136 3.96 -57.26 -19.42
CA THR A 136 5.10 -58.14 -19.72
C THR A 136 4.63 -59.58 -19.96
N GLN A 137 3.79 -60.12 -19.07
CA GLN A 137 3.24 -61.48 -19.25
C GLN A 137 2.42 -61.62 -20.54
N LEU A 138 1.62 -60.60 -20.87
CA LEU A 138 0.87 -60.57 -22.12
C LEU A 138 1.81 -60.54 -23.34
N ALA A 139 2.86 -59.73 -23.31
CA ALA A 139 3.84 -59.67 -24.38
C ALA A 139 4.55 -61.03 -24.58
N GLU A 140 4.96 -61.69 -23.50
CA GLU A 140 5.54 -63.03 -23.56
C GLU A 140 4.58 -64.07 -24.13
N ALA A 141 3.30 -64.01 -23.76
CA ALA A 141 2.28 -64.90 -24.29
C ALA A 141 2.07 -64.71 -25.79
N ILE A 142 2.03 -63.46 -26.26
CA ILE A 142 1.94 -63.12 -27.68
C ILE A 142 3.15 -63.67 -28.44
N ILE A 143 4.38 -63.48 -27.92
CA ILE A 143 5.61 -64.00 -28.54
C ILE A 143 5.56 -65.53 -28.67
N LYS A 144 5.12 -66.25 -27.63
CA LYS A 144 4.95 -67.71 -27.67
C LYS A 144 3.94 -68.15 -28.74
N ILE A 145 2.78 -67.49 -28.82
CA ILE A 145 1.74 -67.79 -29.82
C ILE A 145 2.28 -67.58 -31.24
N LEU A 146 2.95 -66.46 -31.48
CA LEU A 146 3.54 -66.15 -32.79
C LEU A 146 4.63 -67.17 -33.17
N SER A 147 5.42 -67.63 -32.21
CA SER A 147 6.46 -68.64 -32.43
C SER A 147 5.87 -70.01 -32.83
N LEU A 148 4.77 -70.41 -32.19
CA LEU A 148 4.04 -71.64 -32.53
C LEU A 148 3.41 -71.57 -33.92
N SER A 149 2.87 -70.40 -34.29
CA SER A 149 2.29 -70.14 -35.61
C SER A 149 3.31 -70.21 -36.76
N GLN A 150 4.61 -70.06 -36.50
CA GLN A 150 5.66 -70.06 -37.51
C GLN A 150 6.36 -71.41 -37.67
N GLN A 151 6.00 -72.43 -36.89
CA GLN A 151 6.52 -73.78 -37.09
C GLN A 151 5.87 -74.44 -38.32
N PRO A 152 6.65 -75.02 -39.26
CA PRO A 152 6.09 -75.77 -40.38
C PRO A 152 5.32 -76.98 -39.85
N THR A 153 4.05 -77.09 -40.25
CA THR A 153 3.23 -78.27 -40.03
C THR A 153 3.91 -79.48 -40.70
N LYS A 154 4.46 -80.39 -39.90
CA LYS A 154 4.83 -81.73 -40.37
C LYS A 154 3.53 -82.51 -40.62
N ALA A 155 2.86 -82.23 -41.74
CA ALA A 155 1.77 -83.04 -42.25
C ALA A 155 2.34 -84.00 -43.31
N GLY A 156 2.13 -85.30 -43.11
CA GLY A 156 2.28 -86.32 -44.15
C GLY A 156 3.15 -87.51 -43.78
N THR A 157 2.72 -88.31 -42.81
CA THR A 157 3.11 -89.73 -42.78
C THR A 157 2.43 -90.38 -43.99
N GLU A 158 3.20 -90.60 -45.06
CA GLU A 158 2.75 -91.30 -46.26
C GLU A 158 2.61 -92.79 -45.92
N ILE A 159 1.37 -93.27 -45.82
CA ILE A 159 1.07 -94.71 -45.77
C ILE A 159 1.21 -95.21 -47.21
N VAL A 160 2.36 -95.82 -47.52
CA VAL A 160 2.57 -96.55 -48.78
C VAL A 160 2.06 -97.97 -48.58
N LEU A 161 0.96 -98.31 -49.26
CA LEU A 161 0.54 -99.68 -49.50
C LEU A 161 1.23 -100.18 -50.78
N GLN A 162 2.12 -101.17 -50.64
CA GLN A 162 2.46 -102.16 -51.66
C GLN A 162 2.45 -103.54 -51.04
#